data_AF-A0A914MH68-F1
#
_entry.id   AF-A0A914MH68-F1
#
_cell.length_a   1.000
_cell.length_b   1.000
_cell.length_c   1.000
_cell.angle_alpha   90.00
_cell.angle_beta   90.00
_cell.angle_gamma   90.00
#
_symmetry.space_group_name_H-M   'P 1'
#
loop_
_entity.id
_entity.type
_entity.pdbx_description
1 polymer ?
#
loop_
_entity_poly.entity_id
_entity_poly.type
_entity_poly.pdbx_seq_one_letter_code
_entity_poly.pdbx_strand_id
1 'polypeptide(L)'
;MFSQQKFSEIAADSSIPAYCIKTLGSRHVIIGGGGGSAKTGVLNKLELYLLTYENEFNFKSLTTIGSPKKLIARLNCCINTCDFANMNLDCIVLNNQPEKGCYLLAVGQDKFCTLYKTTGFCLGDETNGGGLSLNFNSLFRIETDKRIDGDSYQKCVRLFRAKDIPNQIKMVTAGTDGYVRCWSITADLLENNSSRYSSNDIPNILDNFLPELEIETGKGSIEEIDVSDCGKILATVLGQSTILWSLNKNNDGEPRLLTLPTDNGPEEINTKKFKVRSLRFTSLDKSGKHSIFITIHNQRVRSSKEVSCIALWDFNKEILNCKIIKWKKACNEAISCIELSECNKFIGVGTMSGSIGIFDTQTLNQLLFLRSVHSSFVTALSFFSQRTYDAKDLGRIGGGDDRKGHCFLPGICANSRTSIISISVDKRIIVHQLPFPVNGTFTGFLLRLSLFVAFFYFLFWAIFVY
;
A
#
# COMPACT_ATOMS: atom_id res chain seq x y z
N MET A 1 -10.69 -30.68 -14.95
CA MET A 1 -9.83 -29.85 -15.81
C MET A 1 -9.80 -28.46 -15.17
N PHE A 2 -8.94 -28.24 -14.19
CA PHE A 2 -8.87 -26.97 -13.45
C PHE A 2 -8.13 -25.95 -14.31
N SER A 3 -8.71 -24.76 -14.50
CA SER A 3 -8.04 -23.67 -15.20
C SER A 3 -6.69 -23.40 -14.54
N GLN A 4 -5.64 -23.20 -15.34
CA GLN A 4 -4.41 -22.60 -14.86
C GLN A 4 -4.77 -21.21 -14.33
N GLN A 5 -4.93 -21.08 -13.01
CA GLN A 5 -5.31 -19.82 -12.41
C GLN A 5 -4.14 -18.85 -12.58
N LYS A 6 -4.37 -17.83 -13.41
CA LYS A 6 -3.37 -16.80 -13.68
C LYS A 6 -3.22 -15.95 -12.42
N PHE A 7 -2.06 -16.01 -11.77
CA PHE A 7 -1.78 -15.24 -10.56
C PHE A 7 -1.59 -13.74 -10.82
N SER A 8 -1.47 -13.32 -12.08
CA SER A 8 -1.15 -11.95 -12.46
C SER A 8 -1.79 -11.55 -13.78
N GLU A 9 -2.31 -10.35 -13.82
CA GLU A 9 -3.02 -9.82 -14.97
C GLU A 9 -2.66 -8.35 -15.19
N ILE A 10 -2.24 -8.04 -16.42
CA ILE A 10 -2.02 -6.65 -16.84
C ILE A 10 -3.40 -6.02 -16.99
N ALA A 11 -3.69 -5.08 -16.09
CA ALA A 11 -4.99 -4.40 -16.04
C ALA A 11 -5.02 -3.20 -16.99
N ALA A 12 -3.92 -2.46 -17.11
CA ALA A 12 -3.77 -1.32 -18.03
C ALA A 12 -2.29 -0.95 -18.20
N ASP A 13 -2.04 -0.03 -19.14
CA ASP A 13 -0.81 0.73 -19.25
C ASP A 13 -1.08 2.20 -18.86
N SER A 14 -0.15 2.79 -18.12
CA SER A 14 -0.15 4.20 -17.74
C SER A 14 0.45 5.07 -18.85
N SER A 15 -0.04 6.30 -18.98
CA SER A 15 0.56 7.24 -19.94
C SER A 15 1.93 7.76 -19.47
N ILE A 16 2.22 7.63 -18.18
CA ILE A 16 3.41 8.15 -17.50
C ILE A 16 4.21 7.03 -16.81
N PRO A 17 5.53 7.21 -16.58
CA PRO A 17 6.27 6.40 -15.62
C PRO A 17 5.68 6.62 -14.21
N ALA A 18 5.24 5.55 -13.56
CA ALA A 18 4.51 5.62 -12.30
C ALA A 18 5.44 5.38 -11.09
N TYR A 19 5.39 6.26 -10.09
CA TYR A 19 6.23 6.20 -8.89
C TYR A 19 5.46 5.92 -7.60
N CYS A 20 4.18 6.29 -7.52
CA CYS A 20 3.35 6.08 -6.34
C CYS A 20 1.94 5.58 -6.71
N ILE A 21 1.33 4.80 -5.82
CA ILE A 21 0.00 4.20 -6.01
C ILE A 21 -0.72 4.09 -4.67
N LYS A 22 -2.03 4.33 -4.67
CA LYS A 22 -2.93 3.95 -3.58
C LYS A 22 -4.29 3.50 -4.11
N THR A 23 -4.86 2.48 -3.48
CA THR A 23 -6.25 2.07 -3.70
C THR A 23 -7.19 3.00 -2.93
N LEU A 24 -8.23 3.49 -3.59
CA LEU A 24 -9.32 4.26 -3.01
C LEU A 24 -10.58 3.39 -3.05
N GLY A 25 -11.10 3.01 -1.88
CA GLY A 25 -12.24 2.10 -1.82
C GLY A 25 -11.90 0.70 -2.34
N SER A 26 -12.81 0.09 -3.07
CA SER A 26 -12.65 -1.32 -3.48
C SER A 26 -12.24 -1.53 -4.94
N ARG A 27 -12.33 -0.48 -5.77
CA ARG A 27 -12.05 -0.57 -7.22
C ARG A 27 -11.27 0.59 -7.80
N HIS A 28 -11.22 1.73 -7.12
CA HIS A 28 -10.45 2.87 -7.62
C HIS A 28 -9.00 2.75 -7.21
N VAL A 29 -8.12 3.13 -8.11
CA VAL A 29 -6.68 3.18 -7.87
C VAL A 29 -6.18 4.49 -8.42
N ILE A 30 -5.54 5.28 -7.57
CA ILE A 30 -4.84 6.49 -8.00
C ILE A 30 -3.36 6.17 -8.15
N ILE A 31 -2.80 6.58 -9.27
CA ILE A 31 -1.38 6.43 -9.61
C ILE A 31 -0.81 7.83 -9.83
N GLY A 32 0.39 8.06 -9.31
CA GLY A 32 1.14 9.29 -9.54
C GLY A 32 2.48 8.99 -10.19
N GLY A 33 2.87 9.86 -11.11
CA GLY A 33 4.15 9.74 -11.79
C GLY A 33 4.47 10.93 -12.66
N GLY A 34 5.48 10.75 -13.52
CA GLY A 34 5.84 11.73 -14.53
C GLY A 34 7.29 11.69 -15.02
N GLY A 35 7.60 12.59 -15.95
CA GLY A 35 8.93 12.76 -16.54
C GLY A 35 9.90 13.60 -15.71
N GLY A 36 9.44 14.19 -14.61
CA GLY A 36 10.19 15.16 -13.82
C GLY A 36 10.19 16.55 -14.43
N SER A 37 11.04 17.42 -13.92
CA SER A 37 11.18 18.81 -14.36
C SER A 37 11.99 18.98 -15.66
N ALA A 38 12.63 17.89 -16.14
CA ALA A 38 13.59 17.92 -17.24
C ALA A 38 12.99 18.13 -18.65
N LYS A 39 11.75 18.61 -18.77
CA LYS A 39 11.05 18.92 -20.04
C LYS A 39 11.23 17.85 -21.13
N THR A 40 11.20 16.58 -20.75
CA THR A 40 11.46 15.42 -21.62
C THR A 40 10.32 15.11 -22.60
N GLY A 41 9.25 15.92 -22.59
CA GLY A 41 8.00 15.66 -23.32
C GLY A 41 7.05 14.69 -22.59
N VAL A 42 7.48 14.10 -21.46
CA VAL A 42 6.62 13.26 -20.63
C VAL A 42 5.94 14.12 -19.56
N LEU A 43 4.61 14.11 -19.56
CA LEU A 43 3.79 14.89 -18.63
C LEU A 43 3.86 14.34 -17.20
N ASN A 44 3.65 15.21 -16.21
CA ASN A 44 3.50 14.82 -14.81
C ASN A 44 2.02 14.83 -14.43
N LYS A 45 1.51 13.71 -13.90
CA LYS A 45 0.08 13.50 -13.71
C LYS A 45 -0.23 12.61 -12.51
N LEU A 46 -1.43 12.79 -11.97
CA LEU A 46 -2.15 11.77 -11.20
C LEU A 46 -3.23 11.17 -12.10
N GLU A 47 -3.26 9.84 -12.20
CA GLU A 47 -4.23 9.09 -13.00
C GLU A 47 -5.10 8.24 -12.07
N LEU A 48 -6.41 8.46 -12.11
CA LEU A 48 -7.39 7.63 -11.42
C LEU A 48 -7.92 6.56 -12.36
N TYR A 49 -7.71 5.31 -11.99
CA TYR A 49 -8.22 4.14 -12.68
C TYR A 49 -9.39 3.51 -11.92
N LEU A 50 -10.39 3.05 -12.66
CA LEU A 50 -11.45 2.18 -12.16
C LEU A 50 -11.20 0.74 -12.63
N LEU A 51 -11.06 -0.18 -11.69
CA LEU A 51 -10.93 -1.60 -12.00
C LEU A 51 -12.30 -2.24 -12.25
N THR A 52 -12.43 -2.85 -13.42
CA THR A 52 -13.62 -3.54 -13.91
C THR A 52 -13.22 -4.79 -14.72
N TYR A 53 -14.19 -5.47 -15.32
CA TYR A 53 -13.97 -6.61 -16.18
C TYR A 53 -14.29 -6.25 -17.64
N GLU A 54 -13.63 -6.89 -18.63
CA GLU A 54 -13.73 -6.51 -20.06
C GLU A 54 -15.16 -6.39 -20.60
N ASN A 55 -16.06 -7.29 -20.21
CA ASN A 55 -17.47 -7.20 -20.57
C ASN A 55 -18.26 -6.55 -19.42
N GLU A 56 -19.03 -5.51 -19.75
CA GLU A 56 -20.05 -4.97 -18.86
C GLU A 56 -20.82 -6.13 -18.22
N PHE A 57 -20.92 -6.11 -16.91
CA PHE A 57 -21.77 -7.06 -16.20
C PHE A 57 -23.20 -6.84 -16.70
N ASN A 58 -23.69 -7.67 -17.62
CA ASN A 58 -25.09 -7.60 -18.05
C ASN A 58 -25.95 -8.18 -16.93
N PHE A 59 -26.43 -7.30 -16.04
CA PHE A 59 -27.23 -7.65 -14.86
C PHE A 59 -28.56 -8.36 -15.20
N LYS A 60 -28.99 -8.34 -16.47
CA LYS A 60 -30.24 -8.97 -16.91
C LYS A 60 -30.09 -10.45 -17.32
N SER A 61 -28.86 -10.94 -17.50
CA SER A 61 -28.62 -12.31 -17.97
C SER A 61 -27.96 -13.14 -16.87
N LEU A 62 -28.78 -13.87 -16.09
CA LEU A 62 -28.30 -14.92 -15.18
C LEU A 62 -27.66 -16.12 -15.91
N THR A 63 -27.73 -16.14 -17.25
CA THR A 63 -27.36 -17.29 -18.07
C THR A 63 -26.19 -16.96 -18.99
N THR A 64 -24.97 -16.97 -18.46
CA THR A 64 -23.78 -17.63 -19.06
C THR A 64 -22.53 -17.32 -18.23
N ILE A 65 -22.01 -18.33 -17.53
CA ILE A 65 -20.62 -18.35 -17.07
C ILE A 65 -19.76 -18.68 -18.29
N GLY A 66 -19.56 -17.69 -19.16
CA GLY A 66 -18.72 -17.82 -20.36
C GLY A 66 -17.36 -17.15 -20.14
N SER A 67 -16.29 -17.95 -20.23
CA SER A 67 -14.86 -17.57 -20.21
C SER A 67 -14.34 -16.78 -18.97
N PRO A 68 -13.06 -16.93 -18.59
CA PRO A 68 -12.48 -16.11 -17.53
C PRO A 68 -12.53 -14.63 -17.94
N LYS A 69 -13.28 -13.83 -17.18
CA LYS A 69 -13.38 -12.38 -17.42
C LYS A 69 -12.06 -11.74 -17.01
N LYS A 70 -11.34 -11.18 -17.99
CA LYS A 70 -10.10 -10.45 -17.78
C LYS A 70 -10.37 -9.18 -16.98
N LEU A 71 -9.56 -8.96 -15.94
CA LEU A 71 -9.58 -7.72 -15.18
C LEU A 71 -8.90 -6.61 -15.98
N ILE A 72 -9.54 -5.45 -16.06
CA ILE A 72 -9.04 -4.25 -16.73
C ILE A 72 -9.16 -3.03 -15.82
N ALA A 73 -8.26 -2.07 -16.01
CA ALA A 73 -8.30 -0.77 -15.36
C ALA A 73 -8.61 0.30 -16.41
N ARG A 74 -9.76 0.97 -16.29
CA ARG A 74 -10.13 2.08 -17.19
C ARG A 74 -9.69 3.40 -16.56
N LEU A 75 -9.04 4.25 -17.35
CA LEU A 75 -8.66 5.60 -16.91
C LEU A 75 -9.92 6.47 -16.85
N ASN A 76 -10.26 6.98 -15.66
CA ASN A 76 -11.47 7.75 -15.44
C ASN A 76 -11.20 9.26 -15.28
N CYS A 77 -10.12 9.60 -14.57
CA CYS A 77 -9.77 10.99 -14.30
C CYS A 77 -8.25 11.16 -14.34
N CYS A 78 -7.81 12.33 -14.76
CA CYS A 78 -6.40 12.72 -14.75
C CYS A 78 -6.28 14.13 -14.18
N ILE A 79 -5.34 14.34 -13.26
CA ILE A 79 -4.95 15.65 -12.75
C ILE A 79 -3.56 15.96 -13.28
N ASN A 80 -3.42 17.05 -14.03
CA ASN A 80 -2.12 17.50 -14.50
C ASN A 80 -1.38 18.19 -13.33
N THR A 81 -0.16 17.75 -13.04
CA THR A 81 0.67 18.32 -11.97
C THR A 81 1.78 19.21 -12.52
N CYS A 82 1.65 19.60 -13.79
CA CYS A 82 2.51 20.55 -14.50
C CYS A 82 3.98 20.12 -14.43
N ASP A 83 4.85 20.95 -13.85
CA ASP A 83 6.29 20.69 -13.78
C ASP A 83 6.69 19.72 -12.66
N PHE A 84 5.73 19.30 -11.81
CA PHE A 84 6.03 18.54 -10.60
C PHE A 84 5.65 17.06 -10.75
N ALA A 85 6.66 16.18 -10.75
CA ALA A 85 6.44 14.73 -10.72
C ALA A 85 5.90 14.28 -9.36
N ASN A 86 5.00 13.30 -9.37
CA ASN A 86 4.39 12.74 -8.15
C ASN A 86 5.21 11.54 -7.69
N MET A 87 5.99 11.71 -6.61
CA MET A 87 7.02 10.74 -6.20
C MET A 87 6.62 9.87 -5.02
N ASN A 88 5.71 10.35 -4.17
CA ASN A 88 5.12 9.61 -3.07
C ASN A 88 3.68 10.06 -2.85
N LEU A 89 2.89 9.18 -2.24
CA LEU A 89 1.48 9.38 -2.02
C LEU A 89 1.07 8.64 -0.76
N ASP A 90 0.24 9.28 0.06
CA ASP A 90 -0.60 8.58 1.01
C ASP A 90 -2.02 9.14 0.99
N CYS A 91 -2.97 8.32 1.41
CA CYS A 91 -4.38 8.70 1.42
C CYS A 91 -5.10 8.19 2.66
N ILE A 92 -6.11 8.94 3.12
CA ILE A 92 -6.96 8.53 4.23
C ILE A 92 -8.43 8.85 3.92
N VAL A 93 -9.33 7.92 4.24
CA VAL A 93 -10.79 8.13 4.13
C VAL A 93 -11.20 9.27 5.04
N LEU A 94 -11.98 10.23 4.56
CA LEU A 94 -12.59 11.28 5.38
C LEU A 94 -13.81 10.74 6.13
N ASN A 95 -13.99 11.17 7.37
CA ASN A 95 -15.13 10.81 8.25
C ASN A 95 -15.31 9.29 8.48
N ASN A 96 -14.29 8.48 8.18
CA ASN A 96 -14.34 7.00 8.25
C ASN A 96 -15.53 6.38 7.48
N GLN A 97 -15.99 7.04 6.42
CA GLN A 97 -17.10 6.60 5.56
C GLN A 97 -16.61 6.38 4.12
N PRO A 98 -15.95 5.25 3.84
CA PRO A 98 -15.42 4.97 2.49
C PRO A 98 -16.52 4.93 1.42
N GLU A 99 -17.75 4.60 1.80
CA GLU A 99 -18.90 4.55 0.90
C GLU A 99 -19.32 5.89 0.34
N LYS A 100 -18.84 7.00 0.92
CA LYS A 100 -19.09 8.35 0.40
C LYS A 100 -18.09 8.75 -0.68
N GLY A 101 -17.00 8.00 -0.85
CA GLY A 101 -15.96 8.35 -1.81
C GLY A 101 -15.15 9.58 -1.43
N CYS A 102 -15.15 9.98 -0.14
CA CYS A 102 -14.42 11.15 0.34
C CYS A 102 -13.08 10.73 0.95
N TYR A 103 -11.99 11.17 0.34
CA TYR A 103 -10.62 10.86 0.70
C TYR A 103 -9.81 12.15 0.77
N LEU A 104 -8.81 12.18 1.65
CA LEU A 104 -7.74 13.16 1.65
C LEU A 104 -6.47 12.49 1.15
N LEU A 105 -5.79 13.13 0.20
CA LEU A 105 -4.58 12.66 -0.43
C LEU A 105 -3.47 13.66 -0.16
N ALA A 106 -2.29 13.17 0.19
CA ALA A 106 -1.08 13.96 0.34
C ALA A 106 -0.04 13.43 -0.66
N VAL A 107 0.41 14.30 -1.56
CA VAL A 107 1.25 13.94 -2.71
C VAL A 107 2.56 14.69 -2.64
N GLY A 108 3.68 13.97 -2.63
CA GLY A 108 5.02 14.55 -2.72
C GLY A 108 5.38 14.96 -4.14
N GLN A 109 5.75 16.23 -4.29
CA GLN A 109 6.02 16.93 -5.53
C GLN A 109 7.26 17.80 -5.34
N ASP A 110 8.42 17.26 -5.70
CA ASP A 110 9.74 17.83 -5.36
C ASP A 110 9.87 18.10 -3.86
N LYS A 111 10.19 19.34 -3.46
CA LYS A 111 10.26 19.78 -2.05
C LYS A 111 8.91 20.05 -1.39
N PHE A 112 7.83 19.89 -2.14
CA PHE A 112 6.49 20.23 -1.70
C PHE A 112 5.63 18.99 -1.41
N CYS A 113 4.63 19.18 -0.56
CA CYS A 113 3.48 18.29 -0.43
C CYS A 113 2.23 19.03 -0.87
N THR A 114 1.52 18.49 -1.87
CA THR A 114 0.23 19.02 -2.30
C THR A 114 -0.89 18.14 -1.75
N LEU A 115 -1.91 18.77 -1.18
CA LEU A 115 -3.07 18.08 -0.64
C LEU A 115 -4.25 18.18 -1.60
N TYR A 116 -4.87 17.03 -1.88
CA TYR A 116 -6.09 16.92 -2.68
C TYR A 116 -7.17 16.26 -1.84
N LYS A 117 -8.43 16.63 -2.08
CA LYS A 117 -9.59 16.03 -1.44
C LYS A 117 -10.56 15.54 -2.50
N THR A 118 -11.12 14.35 -2.32
CA THR A 118 -12.26 13.93 -3.11
C THR A 118 -13.56 14.34 -2.43
N THR A 119 -14.52 14.82 -3.23
CA THR A 119 -15.84 15.29 -2.75
C THR A 119 -16.94 14.25 -2.91
N GLY A 120 -16.56 13.06 -3.36
CA GLY A 120 -17.43 11.90 -3.47
C GLY A 120 -17.38 11.27 -4.85
N PHE A 121 -18.26 10.28 -5.06
CA PHE A 121 -18.41 9.61 -6.34
C PHE A 121 -19.12 10.51 -7.35
N CYS A 122 -18.63 10.50 -8.59
CA CYS A 122 -19.24 11.16 -9.73
C CYS A 122 -19.28 10.22 -10.94
N LEU A 123 -20.03 10.58 -11.98
CA LEU A 123 -19.97 9.89 -13.26
C LEU A 123 -18.84 10.52 -14.08
N GLY A 124 -17.92 9.69 -14.58
CA GLY A 124 -16.87 10.10 -15.51
C GLY A 124 -17.41 10.33 -16.91
N ASP A 125 -16.69 11.13 -17.69
CA ASP A 125 -17.06 11.49 -19.06
C ASP A 125 -17.26 10.25 -19.96
N GLU A 126 -18.35 10.25 -20.74
CA GLU A 126 -18.68 9.14 -21.65
C GLU A 126 -17.59 8.88 -22.69
N THR A 127 -16.82 9.92 -23.07
CA THR A 127 -15.69 9.83 -24.01
C THR A 127 -14.54 8.96 -23.51
N ASN A 128 -14.37 8.84 -22.18
CA ASN A 128 -13.40 7.95 -21.54
C ASN A 128 -14.02 6.59 -21.14
N GLY A 129 -15.16 6.25 -21.75
CA GLY A 129 -15.80 4.95 -21.61
C GLY A 129 -16.84 4.86 -20.50
N GLY A 130 -17.24 5.98 -19.88
CA GLY A 130 -18.33 6.09 -18.91
C GLY A 130 -18.14 5.21 -17.66
N GLY A 131 -18.03 5.80 -16.47
CA GLY A 131 -17.84 4.98 -15.27
C GLY A 131 -17.86 5.75 -13.97
N LEU A 132 -17.98 5.01 -12.87
CA LEU A 132 -17.90 5.58 -11.53
C LEU A 132 -16.51 6.20 -11.33
N SER A 133 -16.44 7.50 -11.11
CA SER A 133 -15.23 8.28 -10.89
C SER A 133 -15.27 8.96 -9.52
N LEU A 134 -14.23 9.71 -9.17
CA LEU A 134 -14.17 10.57 -8.00
C LEU A 134 -13.92 12.01 -8.44
N ASN A 135 -14.65 12.94 -7.84
CA ASN A 135 -14.40 14.36 -8.07
C ASN A 135 -13.27 14.84 -7.17
N PHE A 136 -12.23 15.46 -7.73
CA PHE A 136 -11.06 15.94 -7.01
C PHE A 136 -11.05 17.45 -6.90
N ASN A 137 -10.75 17.92 -5.68
CA ASN A 137 -10.51 19.32 -5.39
C ASN A 137 -9.07 19.46 -4.90
N SER A 138 -8.33 20.37 -5.52
CA SER A 138 -6.99 20.77 -5.08
C SER A 138 -7.13 21.72 -3.89
N LEU A 139 -6.46 21.44 -2.76
CA LEU A 139 -6.61 22.25 -1.55
C LEU A 139 -5.53 23.32 -1.45
N PHE A 140 -4.31 22.91 -1.17
CA PHE A 140 -3.15 23.79 -0.97
C PHE A 140 -1.87 22.97 -1.04
N ARG A 141 -0.74 23.68 -1.12
CA ARG A 141 0.59 23.11 -1.13
C ARG A 141 1.40 23.61 0.06
N ILE A 142 2.30 22.78 0.59
CA ILE A 142 3.20 23.12 1.69
C ILE A 142 4.62 22.78 1.26
N GLU A 143 5.60 23.60 1.63
CA GLU A 143 7.02 23.25 1.54
C GLU A 143 7.42 22.36 2.73
N THR A 144 7.78 21.12 2.45
CA THR A 144 7.96 20.07 3.47
C THR A 144 9.39 19.57 3.57
N ASP A 145 10.21 19.80 2.55
CA ASP A 145 11.66 19.65 2.58
C ASP A 145 12.30 21.05 2.42
N LYS A 146 13.19 21.41 3.34
CA LYS A 146 13.84 22.73 3.40
C LYS A 146 15.35 22.65 3.17
N ARG A 147 15.81 21.64 2.42
CA ARG A 147 17.22 21.47 2.13
C ARG A 147 17.72 22.66 1.31
N ILE A 148 18.76 23.31 1.82
CA ILE A 148 19.38 24.47 1.19
C ILE A 148 20.49 24.02 0.23
N ASP A 149 21.25 22.99 0.62
CA ASP A 149 22.44 22.53 -0.12
C ASP A 149 22.11 21.39 -1.09
N GLY A 150 21.82 21.74 -2.35
CA GLY A 150 21.54 20.83 -3.45
C GLY A 150 20.05 20.54 -3.64
N ASP A 151 19.73 19.44 -4.32
CA ASP A 151 18.33 19.15 -4.65
C ASP A 151 17.51 18.79 -3.39
N SER A 152 16.35 19.43 -3.26
CA SER A 152 15.41 19.28 -2.16
C SER A 152 14.22 18.42 -2.60
N TYR A 153 14.00 17.30 -1.91
CA TYR A 153 12.93 16.36 -2.23
C TYR A 153 12.24 15.80 -0.98
N GLN A 154 10.91 15.92 -0.92
CA GLN A 154 10.10 15.11 -0.02
C GLN A 154 10.17 13.65 -0.48
N LYS A 155 10.68 12.77 0.37
CA LYS A 155 10.81 11.34 0.08
C LYS A 155 9.66 10.52 0.66
N CYS A 156 9.08 10.99 1.77
CA CYS A 156 8.09 10.21 2.51
C CYS A 156 6.92 11.07 2.99
N VAL A 157 5.73 10.48 2.96
CA VAL A 157 4.51 11.06 3.54
C VAL A 157 3.64 9.96 4.15
N ARG A 158 3.04 10.23 5.31
CA ARG A 158 2.05 9.38 5.97
C ARG A 158 0.89 10.20 6.52
N LEU A 159 -0.33 9.78 6.22
CA LEU A 159 -1.56 10.30 6.82
C LEU A 159 -2.07 9.29 7.85
N PHE A 160 -2.45 9.79 9.03
CA PHE A 160 -2.94 8.92 10.10
C PHE A 160 -3.92 9.63 11.03
N ARG A 161 -4.62 8.84 11.84
CA ARG A 161 -5.44 9.29 12.97
C ARG A 161 -4.87 8.69 14.24
N ALA A 162 -4.64 9.51 15.25
CA ALA A 162 -4.30 9.01 16.56
C ALA A 162 -5.57 8.40 17.20
N LYS A 163 -5.44 7.26 17.91
CA LYS A 163 -6.61 6.55 18.47
C LYS A 163 -7.38 7.38 19.50
N ASP A 164 -6.67 8.26 20.19
CA ASP A 164 -7.19 9.21 21.18
C ASP A 164 -7.85 10.43 20.56
N ILE A 165 -7.55 10.77 19.30
CA ILE A 165 -8.14 11.92 18.60
C ILE A 165 -8.59 11.51 17.19
N PRO A 166 -9.61 10.63 17.07
CA PRO A 166 -9.99 10.02 15.80
C PRO A 166 -10.55 11.00 14.77
N ASN A 167 -10.99 12.18 15.21
CA ASN A 167 -11.53 13.22 14.32
C ASN A 167 -10.43 14.11 13.72
N GLN A 168 -9.24 14.13 14.29
CA GLN A 168 -8.12 14.92 13.79
C GLN A 168 -7.25 14.08 12.86
N ILE A 169 -6.99 14.60 11.67
CA ILE A 169 -6.06 13.96 10.74
C ILE A 169 -4.69 14.58 10.99
N LYS A 170 -3.68 13.72 11.14
CA LYS A 170 -2.29 14.15 11.18
C LYS A 170 -1.57 13.66 9.94
N MET A 171 -0.56 14.42 9.54
CA MET A 171 0.33 14.10 8.44
C MET A 171 1.76 14.13 8.96
N VAL A 172 2.61 13.20 8.54
CA VAL A 172 4.05 13.28 8.76
C VAL A 172 4.77 13.25 7.43
N THR A 173 5.74 14.14 7.25
CA THR A 173 6.58 14.25 6.05
C THR A 173 8.04 14.19 6.41
N ALA A 174 8.85 13.65 5.51
CA ALA A 174 10.29 13.58 5.65
C ALA A 174 10.98 13.60 4.27
N GLY A 175 12.20 14.11 4.23
CA GLY A 175 12.92 14.31 2.97
C GLY A 175 14.43 14.17 3.06
N THR A 176 15.07 14.82 2.12
CA THR A 176 16.52 14.96 1.98
C THR A 176 17.16 15.87 3.01
N ASP A 177 16.41 16.79 3.62
CA ASP A 177 16.89 17.71 4.65
C ASP A 177 17.17 17.05 6.02
N GLY A 178 16.71 15.80 6.22
CA GLY A 178 16.92 15.06 7.47
C GLY A 178 15.99 15.44 8.60
N TYR A 179 14.94 16.21 8.33
CA TYR A 179 13.91 16.57 9.29
C TYR A 179 12.66 15.71 9.08
N VAL A 180 12.02 15.37 10.20
CA VAL A 180 10.64 14.90 10.19
C VAL A 180 9.73 15.99 10.71
N ARG A 181 8.66 16.26 9.97
CA ARG A 181 7.66 17.26 10.31
C ARG A 181 6.31 16.60 10.47
N CYS A 182 5.65 16.82 11.61
CA CYS A 182 4.29 16.39 11.87
C CYS A 182 3.34 17.59 11.75
N TRP A 183 2.24 17.43 11.03
CA TRP A 183 1.28 18.48 10.70
C TRP A 183 -0.10 18.07 11.20
N SER A 184 -0.87 19.04 11.68
CA SER A 184 -2.27 18.84 12.09
C SER A 184 -3.20 19.40 11.02
N ILE A 185 -4.03 18.54 10.43
CA ILE A 185 -5.01 18.92 9.41
C ILE A 185 -6.38 19.02 10.07
N THR A 186 -6.88 20.26 10.22
CA THR A 186 -8.18 20.55 10.82
C THR A 186 -9.31 20.55 9.78
N ALA A 187 -10.55 20.37 10.23
CA ALA A 187 -11.73 20.44 9.37
C ALA A 187 -11.84 21.82 8.67
N ASP A 188 -11.61 22.90 9.41
CA ASP A 188 -11.66 24.27 8.88
C ASP A 188 -10.67 24.48 7.72
N LEU A 189 -9.48 23.89 7.81
CA LEU A 189 -8.47 23.95 6.75
C LEU A 189 -8.94 23.24 5.48
N LEU A 190 -9.65 22.12 5.64
CA LEU A 190 -10.24 21.38 4.53
C LEU A 190 -11.41 22.14 3.90
N GLU A 191 -12.26 22.78 4.69
CA GLU A 191 -13.44 23.51 4.21
C GLU A 191 -13.07 24.83 3.51
N ASN A 192 -12.21 25.65 4.12
CA ASN A 192 -11.82 26.97 3.61
C ASN A 192 -11.04 26.93 2.27
N ASN A 193 -10.46 25.77 1.94
CA ASN A 193 -9.67 25.58 0.73
C ASN A 193 -10.36 24.66 -0.30
N SER A 194 -11.58 24.19 -0.04
CA SER A 194 -12.27 23.23 -0.92
C SER A 194 -12.68 23.82 -2.29
N SER A 195 -12.70 25.14 -2.47
CA SER A 195 -13.27 25.82 -3.65
C SER A 195 -12.30 26.74 -4.41
N ARG A 196 -10.99 26.70 -4.12
CA ARG A 196 -10.06 27.73 -4.61
C ARG A 196 -9.42 27.47 -5.98
N TYR A 197 -9.38 26.22 -6.45
CA TYR A 197 -8.60 25.87 -7.64
C TYR A 197 -9.38 24.95 -8.58
N SER A 198 -9.28 25.25 -9.88
CA SER A 198 -9.67 24.31 -10.93
C SER A 198 -8.71 23.11 -10.94
N SER A 199 -9.13 21.98 -11.51
CA SER A 199 -8.33 20.75 -11.59
C SER A 199 -6.99 20.90 -12.32
N ASN A 200 -6.81 21.99 -13.07
CA ASN A 200 -5.60 22.28 -13.84
C ASN A 200 -4.69 23.33 -13.21
N ASP A 201 -5.09 23.96 -12.09
CA ASP A 201 -4.29 24.99 -11.45
C ASP A 201 -3.36 24.40 -10.38
N ILE A 202 -2.13 24.90 -10.32
CA ILE A 202 -1.20 24.57 -9.24
C ILE A 202 -1.66 25.31 -7.99
N PRO A 203 -1.94 24.62 -6.87
CA PRO A 203 -2.37 25.29 -5.63
C PRO A 203 -1.29 26.22 -5.11
N ASN A 204 -1.72 27.33 -4.51
CA ASN A 204 -0.78 28.22 -3.84
C ASN A 204 -0.12 27.53 -2.65
N ILE A 205 1.11 27.96 -2.37
CA ILE A 205 1.83 27.58 -1.18
C ILE A 205 1.18 28.26 0.02
N LEU A 206 0.93 27.50 1.08
CA LEU A 206 0.32 28.00 2.31
C LEU A 206 1.42 28.31 3.34
N ASP A 207 1.96 29.52 3.29
CA ASP A 207 3.14 29.92 4.07
C ASP A 207 2.93 29.91 5.60
N ASN A 208 1.70 30.16 6.06
CA ASN A 208 1.38 30.25 7.49
C ASN A 208 1.03 28.90 8.15
N PHE A 209 1.18 27.78 7.42
CA PHE A 209 0.90 26.46 7.95
C PHE A 209 2.19 25.81 8.46
N LEU A 210 2.42 25.93 9.78
CA LEU A 210 3.61 25.42 10.45
C LEU A 210 3.41 24.00 10.99
N PRO A 211 4.47 23.17 11.06
CA PRO A 211 4.38 21.86 11.65
C PRO A 211 4.12 21.95 13.16
N GLU A 212 3.34 20.99 13.66
CA GLU A 212 3.07 20.81 15.08
C GLU A 212 4.33 20.37 15.84
N LEU A 213 5.16 19.54 15.19
CA LEU A 213 6.40 19.00 15.71
C LEU A 213 7.43 18.89 14.58
N GLU A 214 8.66 19.30 14.84
CA GLU A 214 9.80 19.18 13.92
C GLU A 214 10.96 18.49 14.65
N ILE A 215 11.46 17.39 14.09
CA ILE A 215 12.49 16.53 14.69
C ILE A 215 13.68 16.44 13.73
N GLU A 216 14.87 16.80 14.21
CA GLU A 216 16.13 16.57 13.48
C GLU A 216 16.62 15.14 13.74
N THR A 217 16.82 14.35 12.69
CA THR A 217 17.11 12.91 12.83
C THR A 217 18.61 12.53 12.76
N GLY A 218 19.50 13.49 12.49
CA GLY A 218 20.96 13.30 12.54
C GLY A 218 21.69 13.38 11.19
N LYS A 219 21.59 14.52 10.49
CA LYS A 219 22.31 14.88 9.25
C LYS A 219 22.33 13.77 8.19
N GLY A 220 21.23 13.60 7.48
CA GLY A 220 21.16 12.72 6.33
C GLY A 220 19.75 12.59 5.77
N SER A 221 19.64 12.13 4.53
CA SER A 221 18.34 11.90 3.91
C SER A 221 17.58 10.77 4.63
N ILE A 222 16.30 11.01 4.88
CA ILE A 222 15.39 10.01 5.42
C ILE A 222 14.87 9.17 4.24
N GLU A 223 15.06 7.86 4.33
CA GLU A 223 14.70 6.92 3.26
C GLU A 223 13.24 6.46 3.38
N GLU A 224 12.75 6.33 4.61
CA GLU A 224 11.38 5.89 4.88
C GLU A 224 10.88 6.31 6.25
N ILE A 225 9.56 6.47 6.36
CA ILE A 225 8.88 6.68 7.64
C ILE A 225 7.66 5.76 7.74
N ASP A 226 7.27 5.45 8.96
CA ASP A 226 5.96 4.88 9.23
C ASP A 226 5.46 5.26 10.63
N VAL A 227 4.14 5.30 10.81
CA VAL A 227 3.51 5.67 12.07
C VAL A 227 2.78 4.47 12.64
N SER A 228 2.96 4.22 13.93
CA SER A 228 2.26 3.15 14.65
C SER A 228 0.74 3.33 14.63
N ASP A 229 0.01 2.22 14.75
CA ASP A 229 -1.46 2.19 14.76
C ASP A 229 -2.11 3.06 15.87
N CYS A 230 -1.38 3.35 16.96
CA CYS A 230 -1.87 4.28 17.98
C CYS A 230 -1.64 5.76 17.64
N GLY A 231 -0.84 6.08 16.63
CA GLY A 231 -0.48 7.44 16.24
C GLY A 231 0.55 8.13 17.15
N LYS A 232 1.17 7.39 18.07
CA LYS A 232 2.07 7.95 19.10
C LYS A 232 3.55 7.67 18.88
N ILE A 233 3.86 6.63 18.11
CA ILE A 233 5.23 6.24 17.78
C ILE A 233 5.44 6.41 16.28
N LEU A 234 6.52 7.10 15.93
CA LEU A 234 7.03 7.27 14.57
C LEU A 234 8.31 6.47 14.43
N ALA A 235 8.48 5.79 13.30
CA ALA A 235 9.76 5.20 12.92
C ALA A 235 10.36 5.96 11.74
N THR A 236 11.67 6.19 11.77
CA THR A 236 12.43 6.73 10.65
C THR A 236 13.54 5.77 10.25
N VAL A 237 13.67 5.52 8.96
CA VAL A 237 14.75 4.74 8.37
C VAL A 237 15.74 5.71 7.72
N LEU A 238 16.98 5.69 8.19
CA LEU A 238 18.11 6.43 7.66
C LEU A 238 19.06 5.46 6.94
N GLY A 239 20.04 5.99 6.20
CA GLY A 239 21.00 5.15 5.48
C GLY A 239 21.85 4.20 6.35
N GLN A 240 21.98 4.50 7.64
CA GLN A 240 22.82 3.72 8.59
C GLN A 240 22.08 3.22 9.83
N SER A 241 20.94 3.81 10.17
CA SER A 241 20.23 3.52 11.42
C SER A 241 18.72 3.58 11.22
N THR A 242 17.98 3.03 12.17
CA THR A 242 16.52 3.15 12.21
C THR A 242 16.15 3.58 13.62
N ILE A 243 15.40 4.66 13.74
CA ILE A 243 15.13 5.33 15.01
C ILE A 243 13.63 5.39 15.24
N LEU A 244 13.21 5.08 16.47
CA LEU A 244 11.85 5.23 16.96
C LEU A 244 11.73 6.54 17.75
N TRP A 245 10.65 7.27 17.52
CA TRP A 245 10.37 8.57 18.10
C TRP A 245 8.98 8.59 18.73
N SER A 246 8.83 9.35 19.81
CA SER A 246 7.55 9.72 20.40
C SER A 246 6.98 10.93 19.65
N LEU A 247 5.72 10.84 19.26
CA LEU A 247 4.93 11.95 18.73
C LEU A 247 4.11 12.67 19.82
N ASN A 248 4.20 12.23 21.08
CA ASN A 248 3.51 12.90 22.18
C ASN A 248 4.24 14.19 22.55
N LYS A 249 3.54 15.33 22.45
CA LYS A 249 4.05 16.64 22.86
C LYS A 249 4.30 16.82 24.36
N ASN A 250 3.61 16.04 25.18
CA ASN A 250 3.56 16.27 26.64
C ASN A 250 4.82 15.82 27.39
N ASN A 251 5.83 15.31 26.69
CA ASN A 251 7.10 14.97 27.31
C ASN A 251 8.09 16.11 27.04
N ASP A 252 8.49 16.85 28.08
CA ASP A 252 9.57 17.86 28.03
C ASP A 252 10.97 17.26 27.69
N GLY A 253 11.04 15.94 27.45
CA GLY A 253 12.25 15.23 27.08
C GLY A 253 12.46 15.11 25.58
N GLU A 254 13.63 14.59 25.18
CA GLU A 254 13.91 14.33 23.77
C GLU A 254 12.86 13.38 23.17
N PRO A 255 12.37 13.63 21.95
CA PRO A 255 11.37 12.79 21.30
C PRO A 255 11.94 11.42 20.93
N ARG A 256 13.26 11.20 21.01
CA ARG A 256 13.92 9.95 20.64
C ARG A 256 13.64 8.86 21.67
N LEU A 257 13.06 7.74 21.23
CA LEU A 257 12.78 6.60 22.09
C LEU A 257 13.94 5.59 22.08
N LEU A 258 14.33 5.12 20.89
CA LEU A 258 15.30 4.05 20.73
C LEU A 258 15.89 4.05 19.31
N THR A 259 17.14 3.62 19.17
CA THR A 259 17.69 3.20 17.87
C THR A 259 17.67 1.68 17.79
N LEU A 260 17.15 1.10 16.70
CA LEU A 260 16.99 -0.34 16.60
C LEU A 260 18.33 -1.07 16.80
N PRO A 261 18.42 -2.03 17.74
CA PRO A 261 19.67 -2.72 18.09
C PRO A 261 20.01 -3.79 17.05
N THR A 262 20.22 -3.36 15.82
CA THR A 262 20.46 -4.22 14.66
C THR A 262 21.89 -4.77 14.63
N ASP A 263 22.84 -4.11 15.29
CA ASP A 263 24.25 -4.52 15.37
C ASP A 263 24.47 -5.84 16.10
N ASN A 264 23.62 -6.14 17.09
CA ASN A 264 23.66 -7.36 17.89
C ASN A 264 22.68 -8.43 17.39
N GLY A 265 22.05 -8.19 16.23
CA GLY A 265 21.13 -9.15 15.61
C GLY A 265 21.85 -10.33 14.95
N PRO A 266 21.08 -11.30 14.42
CA PRO A 266 21.61 -12.37 13.56
C PRO A 266 22.48 -11.79 12.43
N GLU A 267 23.50 -12.52 11.97
CA GLU A 267 24.41 -12.05 10.93
C GLU A 267 23.68 -11.57 9.66
N GLU A 268 22.54 -12.17 9.35
CA GLU A 268 21.68 -11.91 8.20
C GLU A 268 20.83 -10.63 8.31
N ILE A 269 20.85 -9.97 9.47
CA ILE A 269 20.13 -8.72 9.79
C ILE A 269 21.08 -7.66 10.36
N ASN A 270 22.34 -8.03 10.57
CA ASN A 270 23.35 -7.15 11.12
C ASN A 270 23.66 -5.98 10.17
N THR A 271 23.71 -4.77 10.72
CA THR A 271 23.98 -3.52 10.01
C THR A 271 25.30 -3.50 9.25
N LYS A 272 26.27 -4.33 9.64
CA LYS A 272 27.56 -4.45 8.94
C LYS A 272 27.40 -4.99 7.52
N LYS A 273 26.47 -5.94 7.33
CA LYS A 273 26.22 -6.61 6.04
C LYS A 273 24.94 -6.10 5.37
N PHE A 274 23.93 -5.74 6.16
CA PHE A 274 22.61 -5.34 5.71
C PHE A 274 22.28 -3.91 6.11
N LYS A 275 21.34 -3.29 5.39
CA LYS A 275 20.72 -2.03 5.78
C LYS A 275 19.22 -2.21 5.84
N VAL A 276 18.58 -1.56 6.81
CA VAL A 276 17.12 -1.44 6.83
C VAL A 276 16.72 -0.59 5.63
N ARG A 277 15.91 -1.15 4.74
CA ARG A 277 15.36 -0.45 3.57
C ARG A 277 14.02 0.19 3.90
N SER A 278 13.18 -0.54 4.64
CA SER A 278 11.80 -0.15 4.93
C SER A 278 11.35 -0.67 6.28
N LEU A 279 10.38 0.02 6.88
CA LEU A 279 9.71 -0.37 8.11
C LEU A 279 8.20 -0.14 7.99
N ARG A 280 7.40 -1.10 8.46
CA ARG A 280 5.94 -0.98 8.56
C ARG A 280 5.42 -1.46 9.91
N PHE A 281 4.69 -0.60 10.62
CA PHE A 281 3.98 -0.98 11.83
C PHE A 281 2.79 -1.89 11.49
N THR A 282 2.52 -2.82 12.40
CA THR A 282 1.38 -3.73 12.30
C THR A 282 0.38 -3.45 13.41
N SER A 283 -0.87 -3.82 13.19
CA SER A 283 -1.91 -3.83 14.22
C SER A 283 -2.00 -5.19 14.96
N LEU A 284 -0.89 -5.96 15.02
CA LEU A 284 -0.89 -7.29 15.64
C LEU A 284 -0.93 -7.23 17.17
N ASP A 285 -0.42 -6.15 17.79
CA ASP A 285 -0.54 -5.97 19.23
C ASP A 285 -1.95 -5.52 19.61
N LYS A 286 -2.61 -6.34 20.43
CA LYS A 286 -3.93 -6.02 21.01
C LYS A 286 -3.84 -5.51 22.44
N SER A 287 -2.69 -5.65 23.10
CA SER A 287 -2.51 -5.27 24.50
C SER A 287 -2.34 -3.76 24.68
N GLY A 288 -1.86 -3.06 23.65
CA GLY A 288 -1.55 -1.63 23.70
C GLY A 288 -0.17 -1.33 24.31
N LYS A 289 0.46 -2.30 24.98
CA LYS A 289 1.78 -2.16 25.62
C LYS A 289 2.94 -2.36 24.66
N HIS A 290 2.70 -3.07 23.57
CA HIS A 290 3.72 -3.44 22.59
C HIS A 290 3.46 -2.70 21.27
N SER A 291 4.51 -2.56 20.47
CA SER A 291 4.41 -2.16 19.07
C SER A 291 5.11 -3.19 18.23
N ILE A 292 4.34 -3.92 17.44
CA ILE A 292 4.87 -4.94 16.53
C ILE A 292 5.03 -4.31 15.15
N PHE A 293 6.20 -4.46 14.56
CA PHE A 293 6.49 -3.91 13.23
C PHE A 293 7.41 -4.84 12.44
N ILE A 294 7.42 -4.64 11.14
CA ILE A 294 8.23 -5.39 10.18
C ILE A 294 9.31 -4.48 9.63
N THR A 295 10.49 -5.05 9.40
CA THR A 295 11.60 -4.40 8.72
C THR A 295 12.04 -5.23 7.51
N ILE A 296 12.40 -4.55 6.44
CA ILE A 296 13.08 -5.12 5.28
C ILE A 296 14.56 -4.80 5.37
N HIS A 297 15.39 -5.81 5.19
CA HIS A 297 16.84 -5.70 5.20
C HIS A 297 17.38 -6.07 3.83
N ASN A 298 18.05 -5.12 3.16
CA ASN A 298 18.76 -5.37 1.92
C ASN A 298 20.26 -5.45 2.21
N GLN A 299 20.98 -6.32 1.52
CA GLN A 299 22.44 -6.36 1.60
C GLN A 299 23.04 -5.01 1.13
N ARG A 300 24.07 -4.51 1.83
CA ARG A 300 24.71 -3.23 1.49
C ARG A 300 25.51 -3.32 0.20
N VAL A 301 26.23 -4.43 0.03
CA VAL A 301 27.02 -4.70 -1.17
C VAL A 301 26.10 -5.33 -2.21
N ARG A 302 25.91 -4.63 -3.32
CA ARG A 302 25.16 -5.14 -4.47
C ARG A 302 25.95 -6.26 -5.13
N SER A 303 25.32 -7.41 -5.32
CA SER A 303 25.88 -8.53 -6.05
C SER A 303 24.75 -9.32 -6.73
N SER A 304 25.08 -10.14 -7.74
CA SER A 304 24.10 -11.03 -8.38
C SER A 304 23.55 -12.12 -7.44
N LYS A 305 24.15 -12.28 -6.26
CA LYS A 305 23.72 -13.20 -5.20
C LYS A 305 23.19 -12.45 -3.98
N GLU A 306 22.81 -11.18 -4.13
CA GLU A 306 22.30 -10.40 -3.01
C GLU A 306 21.06 -11.04 -2.41
N VAL A 307 20.94 -10.94 -1.09
CA VAL A 307 19.82 -11.48 -0.34
C VAL A 307 19.09 -10.33 0.35
N SER A 308 17.77 -10.44 0.41
CA SER A 308 16.94 -9.59 1.24
C SER A 308 16.22 -10.42 2.29
N CYS A 309 16.08 -9.86 3.49
CA CYS A 309 15.46 -10.51 4.64
C CYS A 309 14.27 -9.68 5.16
N ILE A 310 13.29 -10.37 5.73
CA ILE A 310 12.17 -9.77 6.48
C ILE A 310 12.34 -10.15 7.95
N ALA A 311 12.22 -9.17 8.83
CA ALA A 311 12.25 -9.38 10.28
C ALA A 311 11.04 -8.73 10.97
N LEU A 312 10.42 -9.49 11.86
CA LEU A 312 9.32 -9.08 12.73
C LEU A 312 9.88 -8.71 14.11
N TRP A 313 9.57 -7.51 14.57
CA TRP A 313 10.08 -6.94 15.81
C TRP A 313 8.95 -6.70 16.81
N ASP A 314 9.31 -6.76 18.08
CA ASP A 314 8.49 -6.35 19.22
C ASP A 314 9.20 -5.21 19.96
N PHE A 315 8.53 -4.07 20.06
CA PHE A 315 8.95 -2.97 20.91
C PHE A 315 8.04 -2.85 22.13
N ASN A 316 8.60 -3.06 23.32
CA ASN A 316 7.91 -2.83 24.58
C ASN A 316 8.02 -1.35 24.94
N LYS A 317 6.87 -0.68 25.03
CA LYS A 317 6.76 0.77 25.26
C LYS A 317 7.12 1.18 26.68
N GLU A 318 6.94 0.31 27.68
CA GLU A 318 7.17 0.63 29.09
C GLU A 318 8.67 0.64 29.42
N ILE A 319 9.42 -0.33 28.91
CA ILE A 319 10.86 -0.48 29.17
C ILE A 319 11.76 0.04 28.04
N LEU A 320 11.15 0.58 26.97
CA LEU A 320 11.82 1.09 25.77
C LEU A 320 12.84 0.09 25.16
N ASN A 321 12.47 -1.19 25.13
CA ASN A 321 13.32 -2.25 24.59
C ASN A 321 12.72 -2.86 23.33
N CYS A 322 13.57 -3.20 22.36
CA CYS A 322 13.16 -3.79 21.09
C CYS A 322 13.88 -5.11 20.83
N LYS A 323 13.10 -6.14 20.48
CA LYS A 323 13.61 -7.50 20.19
C LYS A 323 13.07 -8.02 18.86
N ILE A 324 13.87 -8.87 18.21
CA ILE A 324 13.42 -9.61 17.02
C ILE A 324 12.59 -10.81 17.50
N ILE A 325 11.35 -10.92 17.04
CA ILE A 325 10.49 -12.10 17.27
C ILE A 325 10.89 -13.21 16.30
N LYS A 326 11.00 -12.87 15.02
CA LYS A 326 11.25 -13.82 13.93
C LYS A 326 11.87 -13.10 12.76
N TRP A 327 12.68 -13.82 12.00
CA TRP A 327 13.14 -13.36 10.71
C TRP A 327 13.24 -14.49 9.71
N LYS A 328 13.18 -14.15 8.42
CA LYS A 328 13.38 -15.08 7.30
C LYS A 328 14.04 -14.38 6.13
N LYS A 329 14.80 -15.15 5.36
CA LYS A 329 15.19 -14.79 4.01
C LYS A 329 13.93 -14.63 3.15
N ALA A 330 13.79 -13.47 2.50
CA ALA A 330 12.65 -13.14 1.67
C ALA A 330 12.88 -13.53 0.20
N CYS A 331 13.99 -13.10 -0.38
CA CYS A 331 14.34 -13.36 -1.78
C CYS A 331 15.84 -13.15 -2.06
N ASN A 332 16.28 -13.51 -3.27
CA ASN A 332 17.64 -13.30 -3.77
C ASN A 332 17.74 -12.03 -4.65
N GLU A 333 17.01 -10.99 -4.27
CA GLU A 333 16.89 -9.73 -5.01
C GLU A 333 16.75 -8.61 -3.99
N ALA A 334 17.31 -7.42 -4.24
CA ALA A 334 17.05 -6.25 -3.41
C ALA A 334 15.57 -5.84 -3.49
N ILE A 335 14.96 -5.61 -2.33
CA ILE A 335 13.56 -5.16 -2.23
C ILE A 335 13.49 -3.64 -2.44
N SER A 336 12.60 -3.17 -3.31
CA SER A 336 12.34 -1.73 -3.52
C SER A 336 11.32 -1.16 -2.55
N CYS A 337 10.22 -1.89 -2.35
CA CYS A 337 9.02 -1.39 -1.68
C CYS A 337 8.30 -2.50 -0.92
N ILE A 338 7.56 -2.08 0.12
CA ILE A 338 6.75 -2.94 0.98
C ILE A 338 5.40 -2.26 1.25
N GLU A 339 4.35 -3.06 1.29
CA GLU A 339 3.02 -2.65 1.75
C GLU A 339 2.43 -3.72 2.67
N LEU A 340 1.62 -3.32 3.66
CA LEU A 340 0.83 -4.23 4.46
C LEU A 340 -0.64 -4.19 4.04
N SER A 341 -1.28 -5.35 4.01
CA SER A 341 -2.73 -5.40 3.81
C SER A 341 -3.48 -4.74 4.97
N GLU A 342 -4.65 -4.15 4.70
CA GLU A 342 -5.53 -3.54 5.72
C GLU A 342 -5.82 -4.51 6.89
N CYS A 343 -5.98 -5.80 6.59
CA CYS A 343 -6.22 -6.84 7.59
C CYS A 343 -4.97 -7.30 8.37
N ASN A 344 -3.79 -6.74 8.07
CA ASN A 344 -2.50 -7.05 8.68
C ASN A 344 -2.05 -8.53 8.57
N LYS A 345 -2.69 -9.34 7.73
CA LYS A 345 -2.32 -10.75 7.51
C LYS A 345 -1.30 -10.97 6.41
N PHE A 346 -1.21 -10.05 5.46
CA PHE A 346 -0.35 -10.16 4.30
C PHE A 346 0.63 -9.00 4.20
N ILE A 347 1.86 -9.34 3.80
CA ILE A 347 2.93 -8.42 3.40
C ILE A 347 3.09 -8.53 1.88
N GLY A 348 3.06 -7.41 1.20
CA GLY A 348 3.41 -7.29 -0.22
C GLY A 348 4.81 -6.74 -0.36
N VAL A 349 5.62 -7.33 -1.24
CA VAL A 349 7.00 -6.95 -1.49
C VAL A 349 7.23 -6.81 -2.99
N GLY A 350 7.87 -5.72 -3.41
CA GLY A 350 8.33 -5.50 -4.77
C GLY A 350 9.86 -5.43 -4.82
N THR A 351 10.49 -5.91 -5.89
CA THR A 351 11.94 -5.97 -6.01
C THR A 351 12.51 -5.04 -7.08
N MET A 352 13.81 -4.79 -6.98
CA MET A 352 14.60 -4.06 -7.97
C MET A 352 14.69 -4.78 -9.32
N SER A 353 14.41 -6.08 -9.36
CA SER A 353 14.40 -6.89 -10.58
C SER A 353 13.00 -7.08 -11.18
N GLY A 354 11.99 -6.35 -10.66
CA GLY A 354 10.61 -6.41 -11.17
C GLY A 354 9.80 -7.61 -10.67
N SER A 355 10.26 -8.30 -9.63
CA SER A 355 9.54 -9.42 -9.00
C SER A 355 8.61 -8.94 -7.89
N ILE A 356 7.58 -9.74 -7.59
CA ILE A 356 6.60 -9.47 -6.54
C ILE A 356 6.43 -10.68 -5.64
N GLY A 357 6.41 -10.45 -4.33
CA GLY A 357 6.16 -11.46 -3.31
C GLY A 357 4.98 -11.10 -2.43
N ILE A 358 4.21 -12.11 -2.02
CA ILE A 358 3.22 -12.02 -0.94
C ILE A 358 3.64 -12.97 0.18
N PHE A 359 3.73 -12.45 1.40
CA PHE A 359 4.11 -13.20 2.59
C PHE A 359 3.01 -13.12 3.66
N ASP A 360 2.95 -14.12 4.53
CA ASP A 360 2.12 -14.09 5.73
C ASP A 360 2.82 -13.27 6.84
N THR A 361 2.13 -12.31 7.44
CA THR A 361 2.72 -11.36 8.41
C THR A 361 3.22 -12.03 9.68
N GLN A 362 2.53 -13.06 10.19
CA GLN A 362 2.84 -13.68 11.47
C GLN A 362 3.95 -14.73 11.35
N THR A 363 3.89 -15.54 10.29
CA THR A 363 4.82 -16.64 10.05
C THR A 363 6.02 -16.23 9.20
N LEU A 364 5.94 -15.10 8.50
CA LEU A 364 6.88 -14.64 7.47
C LEU A 364 7.05 -15.66 6.32
N ASN A 365 6.10 -16.59 6.15
CA ASN A 365 6.14 -17.57 5.07
C ASN A 365 5.80 -16.91 3.74
N GLN A 366 6.57 -17.24 2.71
CA GLN A 366 6.25 -16.86 1.33
C GLN A 366 5.01 -17.62 0.86
N LEU A 367 3.96 -16.90 0.51
CA LEU A 367 2.70 -17.46 0.00
C LEU A 367 2.67 -17.46 -1.54
N LEU A 368 3.26 -16.43 -2.15
CA LEU A 368 3.40 -16.28 -3.60
C LEU A 368 4.69 -15.52 -3.90
N PHE A 369 5.40 -15.90 -4.95
CA PHE A 369 6.52 -15.12 -5.48
C PHE A 369 6.57 -15.25 -6.99
N LEU A 370 6.45 -14.12 -7.68
CA LEU A 370 6.34 -14.01 -9.12
C LEU A 370 7.55 -13.24 -9.62
N ARG A 371 8.38 -13.88 -10.44
CA ARG A 371 9.65 -13.31 -10.89
C ARG A 371 9.45 -12.42 -12.11
N SER A 372 10.09 -11.24 -12.09
CA SER A 372 10.19 -10.34 -13.25
C SER A 372 8.86 -10.11 -13.98
N VAL A 373 7.80 -9.83 -13.21
CA VAL A 373 6.48 -9.49 -13.74
C VAL A 373 6.46 -8.09 -14.37
N HIS A 374 7.31 -7.20 -13.86
CA HIS A 374 7.67 -5.95 -14.51
C HIS A 374 9.01 -6.08 -15.22
N SER A 375 9.21 -5.34 -16.31
CA SER A 375 10.50 -5.30 -17.03
C SER A 375 11.53 -4.38 -16.36
N SER A 376 11.11 -3.66 -15.33
CA SER A 376 11.94 -2.81 -14.49
C SER A 376 11.54 -2.99 -13.03
N PHE A 377 12.20 -2.28 -12.11
CA PHE A 377 11.92 -2.37 -10.69
C PHE A 377 10.49 -1.98 -10.33
N VAL A 378 9.92 -2.65 -9.34
CA VAL A 378 8.59 -2.30 -8.81
C VAL A 378 8.73 -1.01 -8.00
N THR A 379 8.01 0.05 -8.39
CA THR A 379 8.10 1.36 -7.74
C THR A 379 7.25 1.42 -6.49
N ALA A 380 6.01 0.92 -6.56
CA ALA A 380 5.09 0.88 -5.43
C ALA A 380 4.04 -0.24 -5.56
N LEU A 381 3.38 -0.53 -4.44
CA LEU A 381 2.37 -1.56 -4.28
C LEU A 381 1.18 -1.03 -3.48
N SER A 382 -0.02 -1.54 -3.74
CA SER A 382 -1.19 -1.29 -2.88
C SER A 382 -2.06 -2.54 -2.79
N PHE A 383 -2.51 -2.89 -1.58
CA PHE A 383 -3.50 -3.95 -1.41
C PHE A 383 -4.91 -3.43 -1.65
N PHE A 384 -5.75 -4.24 -2.30
CA PHE A 384 -7.18 -3.96 -2.35
C PHE A 384 -7.84 -4.31 -1.02
N SER A 385 -8.87 -3.55 -0.64
CA SER A 385 -9.67 -3.90 0.53
C SER A 385 -10.41 -5.21 0.29
N GLN A 386 -10.54 -6.00 1.36
CA GLN A 386 -11.38 -7.20 1.39
C GLN A 386 -12.86 -6.85 1.44
N ARG A 387 -13.17 -5.64 1.88
CA ARG A 387 -14.53 -5.13 1.98
C ARG A 387 -14.84 -4.31 0.74
N THR A 388 -16.02 -4.55 0.18
CA THR A 388 -16.53 -3.75 -0.93
C THR A 388 -17.32 -2.59 -0.33
N TYR A 389 -16.90 -1.36 -0.60
CA TYR A 389 -17.51 -0.15 -0.04
C TYR A 389 -18.20 0.72 -1.11
N ASP A 390 -18.19 0.31 -2.38
CA ASP A 390 -18.65 1.16 -3.47
C ASP A 390 -20.18 1.38 -3.39
N ALA A 391 -20.54 2.67 -3.40
CA ALA A 391 -21.87 3.30 -3.42
C ALA A 391 -23.08 2.48 -2.95
N LYS A 392 -23.60 2.84 -1.76
CA LYS A 392 -24.95 2.45 -1.29
C LYS A 392 -26.08 2.96 -2.20
N ASP A 393 -25.82 4.04 -2.94
CA ASP A 393 -26.80 4.80 -3.73
C ASP A 393 -26.71 4.55 -5.25
N LEU A 394 -25.93 3.54 -5.70
CA LEU A 394 -26.16 2.94 -7.02
C LEU A 394 -27.53 2.26 -6.93
N GLY A 395 -28.58 3.07 -7.16
CA GLY A 395 -29.96 2.79 -6.81
C GLY A 395 -30.34 1.37 -7.19
N ARG A 396 -31.10 0.70 -6.32
CA ARG A 396 -31.69 -0.64 -6.50
C ARG A 396 -31.88 -0.97 -7.99
N ILE A 397 -30.88 -1.60 -8.62
CA ILE A 397 -30.99 -2.04 -10.00
C ILE A 397 -31.82 -3.31 -9.95
N GLY A 398 -33.14 -3.11 -9.92
CA GLY A 398 -34.15 -4.12 -9.66
C GLY A 398 -35.41 -3.37 -9.26
N GLY A 399 -36.24 -3.01 -10.24
CA GLY A 399 -37.54 -2.37 -10.05
C GLY A 399 -38.58 -3.33 -9.45
N GLY A 400 -38.28 -3.90 -8.29
CA GLY A 400 -39.16 -4.81 -7.55
C GLY A 400 -39.01 -4.59 -6.05
N ASP A 401 -40.10 -4.80 -5.32
CA ASP A 401 -40.30 -4.58 -3.88
C ASP A 401 -39.46 -5.54 -2.98
N ASP A 402 -38.21 -5.78 -3.33
CA ASP A 402 -37.31 -6.62 -2.55
C ASP A 402 -36.57 -5.78 -1.51
N ARG A 403 -37.09 -5.82 -0.27
CA ARG A 403 -36.49 -5.23 0.94
C ARG A 403 -35.14 -5.88 1.36
N LYS A 404 -34.47 -6.61 0.45
CA LYS A 404 -33.19 -7.30 0.65
C LYS A 404 -32.16 -6.94 -0.43
N GLY A 405 -32.05 -5.65 -0.76
CA GLY A 405 -31.11 -5.15 -1.78
C GLY A 405 -29.65 -5.38 -1.41
N HIS A 406 -29.01 -6.39 -1.99
CA HIS A 406 -27.57 -6.60 -1.92
C HIS A 406 -26.87 -5.83 -3.05
N CYS A 407 -25.78 -5.11 -2.75
CA CYS A 407 -24.88 -4.58 -3.77
C CYS A 407 -24.33 -5.73 -4.63
N PHE A 408 -24.55 -5.68 -5.95
CA PHE A 408 -24.36 -6.83 -6.85
C PHE A 408 -22.95 -6.95 -7.46
N LEU A 409 -22.03 -6.01 -7.20
CA LEU A 409 -20.67 -6.04 -7.78
C LEU A 409 -19.64 -6.61 -6.78
N PRO A 410 -19.23 -7.88 -6.90
CA PRO A 410 -18.24 -8.46 -5.99
C PRO A 410 -16.89 -7.76 -6.16
N GLY A 411 -16.32 -7.23 -5.07
CA GLY A 411 -15.03 -6.50 -5.10
C GLY A 411 -13.88 -7.29 -5.74
N ILE A 412 -12.79 -6.60 -6.07
CA ILE A 412 -11.63 -7.20 -6.79
C ILE A 412 -11.02 -8.40 -6.05
N CYS A 413 -11.14 -8.44 -4.73
CA CYS A 413 -10.68 -9.54 -3.87
C CYS A 413 -11.69 -10.69 -3.73
N ALA A 414 -12.89 -10.64 -4.30
CA ALA A 414 -13.96 -11.58 -3.96
C ALA A 414 -13.61 -13.06 -4.22
N ASN A 415 -12.79 -13.33 -5.24
CA ASN A 415 -12.37 -14.69 -5.61
C ASN A 415 -10.92 -15.02 -5.21
N SER A 416 -10.29 -14.18 -4.38
CA SER A 416 -8.91 -14.35 -3.94
C SER A 416 -8.80 -14.16 -2.42
N ARG A 417 -7.79 -14.77 -1.78
CA ARG A 417 -7.47 -14.47 -0.38
C ARG A 417 -7.08 -13.02 -0.21
N THR A 418 -6.36 -12.49 -1.20
CA THR A 418 -5.97 -11.10 -1.27
C THR A 418 -5.56 -10.77 -2.70
N SER A 419 -5.70 -9.50 -3.06
CA SER A 419 -5.24 -8.96 -4.32
C SER A 419 -4.36 -7.75 -4.04
N ILE A 420 -3.24 -7.65 -4.75
CA ILE A 420 -2.31 -6.53 -4.68
C ILE A 420 -2.09 -6.00 -6.09
N ILE A 421 -2.01 -4.68 -6.22
CA ILE A 421 -1.67 -4.01 -7.48
C ILE A 421 -0.26 -3.46 -7.41
N SER A 422 0.46 -3.54 -8.52
CA SER A 422 1.82 -3.04 -8.66
C SER A 422 1.97 -2.14 -9.87
N ILE A 423 2.93 -1.24 -9.74
CA ILE A 423 3.35 -0.32 -10.79
C ILE A 423 4.87 -0.30 -10.90
N SER A 424 5.34 0.12 -12.07
CA SER A 424 6.75 0.33 -12.35
C SER A 424 6.91 1.46 -13.38
N VAL A 425 8.16 1.89 -13.55
CA VAL A 425 8.57 2.81 -14.62
C VAL A 425 8.38 2.21 -16.03
N ASP A 426 8.14 0.90 -16.13
CA ASP A 426 7.73 0.23 -17.38
C ASP A 426 6.30 0.57 -17.82
N LYS A 427 5.60 1.42 -17.05
CA LYS A 427 4.25 1.92 -17.29
C LYS A 427 3.16 0.85 -17.19
N ARG A 428 3.46 -0.38 -16.77
CA ARG A 428 2.45 -1.41 -16.60
C ARG A 428 1.76 -1.29 -15.26
N ILE A 429 0.45 -1.54 -15.28
CA ILE A 429 -0.38 -1.66 -14.09
C ILE A 429 -0.82 -3.12 -14.01
N ILE A 430 -0.30 -3.85 -13.03
CA ILE A 430 -0.51 -5.31 -12.92
C ILE A 430 -1.20 -5.65 -11.61
N VAL A 431 -2.24 -6.46 -11.68
CA VAL A 431 -2.97 -6.97 -10.52
C VAL A 431 -2.55 -8.42 -10.27
N HIS A 432 -2.17 -8.71 -9.03
CA HIS A 432 -1.74 -10.03 -8.59
C HIS A 432 -2.75 -10.57 -7.57
N GLN A 433 -3.21 -11.79 -7.80
CA GLN A 433 -4.23 -12.43 -6.98
C GLN A 433 -3.65 -13.67 -6.30
N LEU A 434 -3.72 -13.71 -4.96
CA LEU A 434 -3.41 -14.91 -4.20
C LEU A 434 -4.70 -15.73 -4.07
N PRO A 435 -4.81 -16.90 -4.70
CA PRO A 435 -6.03 -17.70 -4.63
C PRO A 435 -6.26 -18.30 -3.24
N PHE A 436 -7.50 -18.68 -2.97
CA PHE A 436 -7.80 -19.55 -1.85
C PHE A 436 -7.13 -20.91 -2.06
N PRO A 437 -6.56 -21.54 -1.01
CA PRO A 437 -6.07 -22.89 -1.13
C PRO A 437 -7.24 -23.76 -1.61
N VAL A 438 -7.03 -24.45 -2.73
CA VAL A 438 -7.95 -25.50 -3.15
C VAL A 438 -7.74 -26.64 -2.17
N ASN A 439 -8.54 -26.66 -1.11
CA ASN A 439 -8.57 -27.81 -0.23
C ASN A 439 -8.91 -29.02 -1.09
N GLY A 440 -8.14 -30.12 -0.93
CA GLY A 440 -8.56 -31.40 -1.50
C GLY A 440 -10.01 -31.63 -1.07
N THR A 441 -10.88 -32.00 -2.01
CA THR A 441 -12.27 -32.28 -1.66
C THR A 441 -12.26 -33.35 -0.56
N PHE A 442 -13.10 -33.21 0.45
CA PHE A 442 -13.21 -34.21 1.52
C PHE A 442 -13.40 -35.61 0.92
N THR A 443 -14.16 -35.70 -0.18
CA THR A 443 -14.30 -36.89 -1.01
C THR A 443 -12.97 -37.40 -1.58
N GLY A 444 -12.11 -36.52 -2.11
CA GLY A 444 -10.78 -36.90 -2.61
C GLY A 444 -9.83 -37.37 -1.50
N PHE A 445 -9.92 -36.77 -0.31
CA PHE A 445 -9.22 -37.27 0.88
C PHE A 445 -9.71 -38.67 1.28
N LEU A 446 -11.03 -38.86 1.39
CA LEU A 446 -11.64 -40.15 1.72
C LEU A 446 -11.31 -41.23 0.70
N LEU A 447 -11.29 -40.91 -0.59
CA LEU A 447 -10.91 -41.86 -1.65
C LEU A 447 -9.45 -42.30 -1.49
N ARG A 448 -8.52 -41.37 -1.27
CA ARG A 448 -7.11 -41.70 -1.03
C ARG A 448 -6.93 -42.53 0.24
N LEU A 449 -7.65 -42.19 1.31
CA LEU A 449 -7.63 -42.96 2.55
C LEU A 449 -8.19 -44.37 2.35
N SER A 450 -9.30 -44.51 1.61
CA SER A 450 -9.90 -45.82 1.28
C SER A 450 -8.95 -46.69 0.45
N LEU A 451 -8.31 -46.13 -0.57
CA LEU A 451 -7.30 -46.83 -1.37
C LEU A 451 -6.09 -47.25 -0.53
N PHE A 452 -5.65 -46.37 0.39
CA PHE A 452 -4.56 -46.66 1.31
C PHE A 452 -4.94 -47.81 2.26
N VAL A 453 -6.11 -47.76 2.88
CA VAL A 453 -6.61 -48.84 3.76
C VAL A 453 -6.76 -50.16 2.99
N ALA A 454 -7.29 -50.12 1.76
CA ALA A 454 -7.41 -51.31 0.91
C ALA A 454 -6.04 -51.91 0.56
N PHE A 455 -5.04 -51.08 0.28
CA PHE A 455 -3.66 -51.52 0.04
C PHE A 455 -3.06 -52.20 1.28
N PHE A 456 -3.21 -51.60 2.47
CA PHE A 456 -2.71 -52.22 3.72
C PHE A 456 -3.47 -53.49 4.09
N TYR A 457 -4.78 -53.54 3.84
CA TYR A 457 -5.56 -54.77 4.02
C TYR A 457 -5.05 -55.89 3.11
N PHE A 458 -4.81 -55.60 1.83
CA PHE A 458 -4.25 -56.56 0.88
C PHE A 458 -2.84 -57.01 1.30
N LEU A 459 -1.99 -56.08 1.73
CA LEU A 459 -0.64 -56.39 2.20
C LEU A 459 -0.68 -57.29 3.45
N PHE A 460 -1.55 -56.98 4.41
CA PHE A 460 -1.73 -57.79 5.62
C PHE A 460 -2.27 -59.18 5.27
N TRP A 461 -3.27 -59.27 4.41
CA TRP A 461 -3.81 -60.54 3.92
C TRP A 461 -2.73 -61.38 3.23
N ALA A 462 -1.92 -60.78 2.36
CA ALA A 462 -0.84 -61.46 1.66
C ALA A 462 0.31 -61.94 2.57
N ILE A 463 0.51 -61.31 3.73
CA ILE A 463 1.56 -61.69 4.70
C ILE A 463 1.10 -62.75 5.70
N PHE A 464 -0.19 -62.77 6.05
CA PHE A 464 -0.72 -63.62 7.14
C PHE A 464 -1.59 -64.79 6.66
N VAL A 465 -2.07 -64.78 5.41
CA VAL A 465 -2.92 -65.84 4.86
C VAL A 465 -2.16 -66.73 3.85
N TYR A 466 -1.03 -66.25 3.33
CA TYR A 466 0.03 -67.07 2.72
C TYR A 466 1.18 -67.18 3.71
#